data_AF-A0A959ESG9-F1
#
_entry.id   AF-A0A959ESG9-F1
#
_cell.length_a   1.000
_cell.length_b   1.000
_cell.length_c   1.000
_cell.angle_alpha   90.00
_cell.angle_beta   90.00
_cell.angle_gamma   90.00
#
_symmetry.space_group_name_H-M   'P 1'
#
loop_
_entity.id
_entity.type
_entity.pdbx_description
1 polymer ?
#
loop_
_entity_poly.entity_id
_entity_poly.type
_entity_poly.pdbx_seq_one_letter_code
_entity_poly.pdbx_strand_id
1 'polypeptide(L)'
;MTKNDLPGNGLSTKNTWSSRTLWGVAVGLLLVQFLPYLLLWDEAYIRIHDTLEGEWFWYTILVNSGKLFDYSRDTVIEQIMNGLPRRALHTGWSFIVLWIELFGTYWGYIFNNVLAHIAGFFSMFLLLDRHFLPGRKNLTIKLGVSLIFAWIPIFSIFGLTVTAQPLVLYSFLNLYQRRAQWWD
;
A
#
# COMPACT_ATOMS: atom_id res chain seq x y z
N MET A 1 -36.39 39.09 2.62
CA MET A 1 -34.91 39.19 2.55
C MET A 1 -34.40 37.88 1.97
N THR A 2 -33.88 37.96 0.75
CA THR A 2 -33.61 36.86 -0.18
C THR A 2 -32.32 36.11 0.16
N LYS A 3 -32.37 34.77 0.09
CA LYS A 3 -31.28 33.82 0.37
C LYS A 3 -30.41 33.55 -0.87
N ASN A 4 -30.07 34.59 -1.65
CA ASN A 4 -29.49 34.44 -2.99
C ASN A 4 -28.11 35.09 -3.23
N ASP A 5 -27.37 35.49 -2.18
CA ASP A 5 -26.07 36.14 -2.36
C ASP A 5 -24.93 35.45 -1.59
N LEU A 6 -24.72 34.15 -1.84
CA LEU A 6 -23.42 33.55 -1.58
C LEU A 6 -22.68 33.46 -2.91
N PRO A 7 -21.60 34.23 -3.12
CA PRO A 7 -20.81 34.14 -4.34
C PRO A 7 -20.24 32.72 -4.45
N GLY A 8 -20.67 32.02 -5.50
CA GLY A 8 -20.11 30.74 -5.87
C GLY A 8 -18.62 30.91 -6.12
N ASN A 9 -17.80 30.43 -5.20
CA ASN A 9 -16.37 30.20 -5.40
C ASN A 9 -16.21 29.02 -6.37
N GLY A 10 -16.53 29.28 -7.64
CA GLY A 10 -16.14 28.46 -8.76
C GLY A 10 -14.65 28.63 -8.99
N LEU A 11 -13.84 27.90 -8.23
CA LEU A 11 -12.49 27.54 -8.66
C LEU A 11 -12.63 26.57 -9.84
N SER A 12 -13.11 27.08 -10.97
CA SER A 12 -13.06 26.41 -12.25
C SER A 12 -11.63 26.50 -12.75
N THR A 13 -10.76 25.65 -12.20
CA THR A 13 -9.45 25.41 -12.80
C THR A 13 -9.71 24.83 -14.20
N LYS A 14 -9.62 25.65 -15.24
CA LYS A 14 -9.58 25.19 -16.63
C LYS A 14 -8.33 24.34 -16.76
N ASN A 15 -8.48 23.04 -16.55
CA ASN A 15 -7.42 22.08 -16.65
C ASN A 15 -7.09 21.90 -18.14
N THR A 16 -6.00 22.50 -18.59
CA THR A 16 -5.58 22.50 -20.01
C THR A 16 -4.99 21.16 -20.45
N TRP A 17 -4.67 20.28 -19.50
CA TRP A 17 -4.07 18.98 -19.75
C TRP A 17 -5.12 17.90 -20.04
N SER A 18 -4.83 17.04 -21.02
CA SER A 18 -5.68 15.89 -21.30
C SER A 18 -5.73 14.94 -20.10
N SER A 19 -6.88 14.30 -19.86
CA SER A 19 -7.03 13.34 -18.74
C SER A 19 -5.99 12.22 -18.80
N ARG A 20 -5.63 11.75 -20.01
CA ARG A 20 -4.60 10.71 -20.19
C ARG A 20 -3.24 11.17 -19.72
N THR A 21 -2.87 12.42 -20.02
CA THR A 21 -1.59 12.99 -19.60
C THR A 21 -1.52 13.12 -18.09
N LEU A 22 -2.60 13.55 -17.42
CA LEU A 22 -2.65 13.67 -15.96
C LEU A 22 -2.47 12.32 -15.26
N TRP A 23 -3.14 11.28 -15.76
CA TRP A 23 -2.94 9.91 -15.26
C TRP A 23 -1.50 9.44 -15.47
N GLY A 24 -0.93 9.65 -16.66
CA GLY A 24 0.46 9.29 -16.95
C GLY A 24 1.45 10.00 -16.03
N VAL A 25 1.25 11.28 -15.76
CA VAL A 25 2.08 12.05 -14.82
C VAL A 25 1.92 11.52 -13.39
N ALA A 26 0.69 11.27 -12.92
CA ALA A 26 0.45 10.75 -11.57
C ALA A 26 1.09 9.37 -11.35
N VAL A 27 0.94 8.45 -12.31
CA VAL A 27 1.57 7.12 -12.26
C VAL A 27 3.09 7.23 -12.36
N GLY A 28 3.61 8.08 -13.24
CA GLY A 28 5.05 8.33 -13.35
C GLY A 28 5.64 8.81 -12.03
N LEU A 29 5.02 9.80 -11.40
CA LEU A 29 5.44 10.31 -10.09
C LEU A 29 5.34 9.24 -9.00
N LEU A 30 4.27 8.45 -8.97
CA LEU A 30 4.12 7.33 -8.04
C LEU A 30 5.27 6.33 -8.17
N LEU A 31 5.74 6.06 -9.38
CA LEU A 31 6.82 5.10 -9.63
C LEU A 31 8.22 5.66 -9.36
N VAL A 32 8.43 6.96 -9.54
CA VAL A 32 9.73 7.62 -9.32
C VAL A 32 10.27 7.40 -7.90
N GLN A 33 9.40 7.29 -6.89
CA GLN A 33 9.84 7.02 -5.50
C GLN A 33 10.59 5.69 -5.34
N PHE A 34 10.38 4.73 -6.26
CA PHE A 34 11.04 3.42 -6.22
C PHE A 34 12.36 3.38 -6.97
N LEU A 35 12.67 4.44 -7.73
CA LEU A 35 13.89 4.54 -8.52
C LEU A 35 15.17 4.33 -7.69
N PRO A 36 15.30 4.88 -6.46
CA PRO A 36 16.49 4.63 -5.63
C PRO A 36 16.72 3.14 -5.37
N TYR A 37 15.67 2.36 -5.10
CA TYR A 37 15.79 0.91 -4.86
C TYR A 37 16.23 0.14 -6.13
N LEU A 38 15.81 0.60 -7.31
CA LEU A 38 16.17 -0.01 -8.59
C LEU A 38 17.59 0.35 -9.04
N LEU A 39 18.10 1.52 -8.67
CA LEU A 39 19.43 1.98 -9.04
C LEU A 39 20.51 1.49 -8.08
N LEU A 40 20.22 1.50 -6.78
CA LEU A 40 21.20 1.20 -5.73
C LEU A 40 21.26 -0.29 -5.37
N TRP A 41 20.25 -1.10 -5.73
CA TRP A 41 20.20 -2.53 -5.42
C TRP A 41 20.56 -2.80 -3.94
N ASP A 42 21.59 -3.61 -3.68
CA ASP A 42 22.00 -4.00 -2.33
C ASP A 42 22.60 -2.83 -1.51
N GLU A 43 22.98 -1.73 -2.17
CA GLU A 43 23.42 -0.50 -1.51
C GLU A 43 22.25 0.42 -1.13
N ALA A 44 21.01 0.06 -1.48
CA ALA A 44 19.85 0.87 -1.17
C ALA A 44 19.61 0.92 0.34
N TYR A 45 19.60 2.12 0.91
CA TYR A 45 19.28 2.31 2.31
C TYR A 45 17.78 2.06 2.55
N ILE A 46 17.45 0.88 3.04
CA ILE A 46 16.13 0.58 3.58
C ILE A 46 16.12 1.03 5.03
N ARG A 47 15.24 1.97 5.36
CA ARG A 47 15.04 2.40 6.75
C ARG A 47 14.40 1.25 7.53
N ILE A 48 15.24 0.42 8.11
CA ILE A 48 14.86 -0.51 9.19
C ILE A 48 14.78 0.37 10.42
N HIS A 49 13.55 0.70 10.84
CA HIS A 49 13.33 1.34 12.13
C HIS A 49 13.89 0.44 13.23
N ASP A 50 14.24 1.04 14.38
CA ASP A 50 14.67 0.36 15.61
C ASP A 50 13.56 -0.58 16.11
N THR A 51 13.49 -1.70 15.41
CA THR A 51 12.84 -2.92 15.78
C THR A 51 14.02 -3.79 16.15
N LEU A 52 14.48 -3.62 17.39
CA LEU A 52 15.38 -4.55 18.05
C LEU A 52 14.91 -6.03 17.87
N GLU A 53 13.63 -6.20 17.51
CA GLU A 53 12.97 -7.40 16.99
C GLU A 53 12.35 -7.19 15.58
N GLY A 54 13.16 -6.93 14.56
CA GLY A 54 12.65 -6.68 13.20
C GLY A 54 11.84 -7.85 12.67
N GLU A 55 10.53 -7.67 12.49
CA GLU A 55 9.62 -8.66 11.90
C GLU A 55 10.14 -9.24 10.57
N TRP A 56 10.92 -8.40 9.87
CA TRP A 56 11.56 -8.72 8.62
C TRP A 56 12.56 -9.89 8.73
N PHE A 57 13.28 -9.92 9.85
CA PHE A 57 14.25 -10.96 10.14
C PHE A 57 13.55 -12.31 10.39
N TRP A 58 12.43 -12.31 11.13
CA TRP A 58 11.64 -13.52 11.37
C TRP A 58 11.13 -14.14 10.08
N TYR A 59 10.64 -13.33 9.14
CA TYR A 59 10.23 -13.81 7.82
C TYR A 59 11.38 -14.39 7.01
N THR A 60 12.54 -13.72 7.03
CA THR A 60 13.72 -14.16 6.30
C THR A 60 14.26 -15.48 6.84
N ILE A 61 14.35 -15.65 8.16
CA ILE A 61 14.72 -16.94 8.76
C ILE A 61 13.71 -18.03 8.39
N LEU A 62 12.41 -17.74 8.51
CA LEU A 62 11.37 -18.73 8.25
C LEU A 62 11.46 -19.25 6.81
N VAL A 63 11.63 -18.35 5.83
CA VAL A 63 11.84 -18.71 4.42
C VAL A 63 13.14 -19.50 4.25
N ASN A 64 14.27 -18.97 4.74
CA ASN A 64 15.58 -19.62 4.60
C ASN A 64 15.69 -20.98 5.32
N SER A 65 14.82 -21.25 6.30
CA SER A 65 14.77 -22.53 7.00
C SER A 65 14.20 -23.67 6.15
N GLY A 66 13.53 -23.37 5.03
CA GLY A 66 12.81 -24.35 4.21
C GLY A 66 11.57 -24.95 4.89
N LYS A 67 11.19 -24.46 6.07
CA LYS A 67 10.06 -24.97 6.90
C LYS A 67 8.84 -24.05 6.80
N LEU A 68 8.73 -23.31 5.70
CA LEU A 68 7.72 -22.27 5.48
C LEU A 68 6.28 -22.77 5.63
N PHE A 69 5.99 -23.97 5.15
CA PHE A 69 4.65 -24.59 5.23
C PHE A 69 4.62 -25.83 6.13
N ASP A 70 5.69 -26.12 6.85
CA ASP A 70 5.74 -27.26 7.76
C ASP A 70 5.17 -26.87 9.13
N TYR A 71 3.86 -27.04 9.28
CA TYR A 71 3.12 -26.80 10.52
C TYR A 71 3.15 -28.00 11.49
N SER A 72 4.01 -28.99 11.26
CA SER A 72 4.08 -30.18 12.11
C SER A 72 4.49 -29.82 13.54
N ARG A 73 4.07 -30.64 14.50
CA ARG A 73 4.30 -30.34 15.92
C ARG A 73 5.78 -30.30 16.27
N ASP A 74 6.57 -31.17 15.67
CA ASP A 74 7.97 -31.38 16.01
C ASP A 74 8.92 -30.54 15.13
N THR A 75 8.38 -29.69 14.25
CA THR A 75 9.17 -28.84 13.37
C THR A 75 9.80 -27.69 14.16
N VAL A 76 11.12 -27.63 14.13
CA VAL A 76 11.94 -26.63 14.83
C VAL A 76 12.78 -25.83 13.86
N ILE A 77 12.93 -24.54 14.10
CA ILE A 77 13.80 -23.61 13.39
C ILE A 77 15.10 -23.52 14.20
N GLU A 78 16.12 -24.23 13.74
CA GLU A 78 17.39 -24.39 14.47
C GLU A 78 18.24 -23.12 14.46
N GLN A 79 18.02 -22.24 13.47
CA GLN A 79 18.74 -20.97 13.31
C GLN A 79 18.48 -19.98 14.46
N ILE A 80 17.45 -20.21 15.28
CA ILE A 80 17.04 -19.32 16.37
C ILE A 80 17.36 -19.98 17.72
N MET A 81 18.32 -19.41 18.46
CA MET A 81 18.71 -19.85 19.81
C MET A 81 19.05 -21.36 19.86
N ASN A 82 18.36 -22.14 20.70
CA ASN A 82 18.52 -23.59 20.83
C ASN A 82 17.47 -24.37 20.02
N GLY A 83 16.91 -23.73 18.99
CA GLY A 83 15.75 -24.23 18.26
C GLY A 83 14.45 -23.60 18.76
N LEU A 84 13.76 -22.90 17.87
CA LEU A 84 12.43 -22.36 18.13
C LEU A 84 11.36 -23.21 17.42
N PRO A 85 10.28 -23.64 18.08
CA PRO A 85 9.18 -24.31 17.39
C PRO A 85 8.68 -23.46 16.22
N ARG A 86 8.59 -24.03 15.01
CA ARG A 86 8.17 -23.30 13.80
C ARG A 86 6.84 -22.58 14.01
N ARG A 87 5.91 -23.20 14.74
CA ARG A 87 4.59 -22.64 15.07
C ARG A 87 4.61 -21.35 15.91
N ALA A 88 5.74 -21.01 16.53
CA ALA A 88 5.91 -19.75 17.24
C ALA A 88 6.22 -18.57 16.30
N LEU A 89 6.56 -18.87 15.04
CA LEU A 89 6.75 -17.88 13.99
C LEU A 89 5.45 -17.63 13.22
N HIS A 90 5.50 -16.59 12.40
CA HIS A 90 4.42 -16.17 11.53
C HIS A 90 3.93 -17.25 10.57
N THR A 91 2.69 -17.09 10.12
CA THR A 91 2.11 -17.94 9.08
C THR A 91 2.86 -17.78 7.76
N GLY A 92 3.16 -18.91 7.10
CA GLY A 92 3.71 -18.93 5.74
C GLY A 92 2.73 -18.42 4.68
N TRP A 93 1.45 -18.28 5.02
CA TRP A 93 0.41 -17.77 4.13
C TRP A 93 0.28 -16.24 4.12
N SER A 94 1.11 -15.54 4.88
CA SER A 94 1.15 -14.07 4.82
C SER A 94 1.69 -13.63 3.46
N PHE A 95 1.01 -12.69 2.80
CA PHE A 95 1.42 -12.23 1.46
C PHE A 95 2.88 -11.77 1.41
N ILE A 96 3.34 -11.05 2.43
CA ILE A 96 4.73 -10.60 2.45
C ILE A 96 5.72 -11.76 2.54
N VAL A 97 5.39 -12.81 3.28
CA VAL A 97 6.19 -14.03 3.40
C VAL A 97 6.24 -14.75 2.05
N LEU A 98 5.12 -14.81 1.34
CA LEU A 98 5.06 -15.38 -0.01
C LEU A 98 5.89 -14.56 -1.01
N TRP A 99 5.89 -13.24 -0.92
CA TRP A 99 6.74 -12.39 -1.78
C TRP A 99 8.22 -12.60 -1.50
N ILE A 100 8.60 -12.81 -0.23
CA ILE A 100 9.98 -13.14 0.15
C ILE A 100 10.37 -14.52 -0.38
N GLU A 101 9.49 -15.53 -0.27
CA GLU A 101 9.74 -16.87 -0.82
C GLU A 101 9.95 -16.82 -2.34
N LEU A 102 9.13 -16.04 -3.06
CA LEU A 102 9.16 -15.98 -4.52
C LEU A 102 10.29 -15.14 -5.10
N PHE A 103 10.63 -14.02 -4.46
CA PHE A 103 11.57 -13.04 -5.01
C PHE A 103 12.85 -12.90 -4.17
N GLY A 104 12.96 -13.62 -3.05
CA GLY A 104 13.98 -13.40 -2.04
C GLY A 104 13.65 -12.19 -1.16
N THR A 105 14.45 -12.03 -0.11
CA THR A 105 14.28 -10.98 0.92
C THR A 105 14.18 -9.59 0.29
N TYR A 106 15.22 -9.10 -0.38
CA TYR A 106 15.26 -7.72 -0.90
C TYR A 106 14.12 -7.42 -1.88
N TRP A 107 13.94 -8.24 -2.92
CA TRP A 107 12.93 -8.00 -3.94
C TRP A 107 11.51 -8.26 -3.44
N GLY A 108 11.31 -9.22 -2.53
CA GLY A 108 10.04 -9.44 -1.87
C GLY A 108 9.60 -8.21 -1.07
N TYR A 109 10.53 -7.55 -0.38
CA TYR A 109 10.26 -6.30 0.34
C TYR A 109 9.80 -5.19 -0.61
N ILE A 110 10.58 -4.95 -1.67
CA ILE A 110 10.31 -3.89 -2.64
C ILE A 110 8.98 -4.14 -3.34
N PHE A 111 8.74 -5.37 -3.76
CA PHE A 111 7.50 -5.76 -4.42
C PHE A 111 6.29 -5.48 -3.52
N ASN A 112 6.36 -5.90 -2.25
CA ASN A 112 5.33 -5.62 -1.28
C ASN A 112 5.14 -4.10 -1.06
N ASN A 113 6.25 -3.35 -0.99
CA ASN A 113 6.23 -1.91 -0.80
C ASN A 113 5.54 -1.20 -1.99
N VAL A 114 5.89 -1.59 -3.22
CA VAL A 114 5.27 -1.09 -4.46
C VAL A 114 3.78 -1.38 -4.46
N LEU A 115 3.37 -2.62 -4.17
CA LEU A 115 1.96 -2.99 -4.09
C LEU A 115 1.19 -2.16 -3.07
N ALA A 116 1.77 -1.93 -1.89
CA ALA A 116 1.12 -1.15 -0.85
C ALA A 116 0.88 0.31 -1.27
N HIS A 117 1.84 0.96 -1.92
CA HIS A 117 1.69 2.34 -2.40
C HIS A 117 0.73 2.43 -3.60
N ILE A 118 0.76 1.45 -4.51
CA ILE A 118 -0.21 1.35 -5.61
C ILE A 118 -1.63 1.22 -5.05
N ALA A 119 -1.83 0.31 -4.09
CA ALA A 119 -3.12 0.15 -3.42
C ALA A 119 -3.56 1.43 -2.70
N GLY A 120 -2.63 2.14 -2.05
CA GLY A 120 -2.88 3.43 -1.40
C GLY A 120 -3.33 4.52 -2.37
N PHE A 121 -2.69 4.59 -3.53
CA PHE A 121 -3.07 5.52 -4.57
C PHE A 121 -4.51 5.24 -5.07
N PHE A 122 -4.81 3.99 -5.42
CA PHE A 122 -6.12 3.63 -5.95
C PHE A 122 -7.23 3.70 -4.91
N SER A 123 -6.96 3.30 -3.66
CA SER A 123 -7.95 3.35 -2.57
C SER A 123 -8.42 4.79 -2.33
N MET A 124 -7.49 5.74 -2.23
CA MET A 124 -7.80 7.14 -2.06
C MET A 124 -8.48 7.71 -3.31
N PHE A 125 -8.03 7.35 -4.51
CA PHE A 125 -8.64 7.83 -5.74
C PHE A 125 -10.11 7.42 -5.85
N LEU A 126 -10.42 6.14 -5.58
CA LEU A 126 -11.78 5.61 -5.61
C LEU A 126 -12.69 6.29 -4.59
N LEU A 127 -12.20 6.48 -3.37
CA LEU A 127 -12.91 7.21 -2.31
C LEU A 127 -13.26 8.63 -2.75
N LEU A 128 -12.30 9.37 -3.29
CA LEU A 128 -12.50 10.75 -3.75
C LEU A 128 -13.42 10.82 -4.97
N ASP A 129 -13.27 9.92 -5.93
CA ASP A 129 -14.06 9.91 -7.16
C ASP A 129 -15.54 9.64 -6.89
N ARG A 130 -15.83 8.74 -5.94
CA ARG A 130 -17.19 8.30 -5.64
C ARG A 130 -17.92 9.20 -4.64
N HIS A 131 -17.27 9.58 -3.53
CA HIS A 131 -17.97 10.17 -2.39
C HIS A 131 -17.71 11.67 -2.21
N PHE A 132 -16.48 12.15 -2.43
CA PHE A 132 -16.11 13.51 -2.02
C PHE A 132 -16.06 14.51 -3.18
N LEU A 133 -15.59 14.10 -4.36
CA LEU A 133 -15.35 14.99 -5.49
C LEU A 133 -15.93 14.45 -6.81
N PRO A 134 -17.20 14.02 -6.88
CA PRO A 134 -17.73 13.36 -8.08
C PRO A 134 -17.57 14.19 -9.36
N GLY A 135 -17.26 13.51 -10.47
CA GLY A 135 -17.13 14.12 -11.80
C GLY A 135 -15.71 14.48 -12.24
N ARG A 136 -15.55 14.83 -13.52
CA ARG A 136 -14.24 15.01 -14.17
C ARG A 136 -13.56 16.36 -13.90
N LYS A 137 -14.30 17.36 -13.42
CA LYS A 137 -13.79 18.73 -13.22
C LYS A 137 -12.63 18.79 -12.22
N ASN A 138 -12.64 17.92 -11.22
CA ASN A 138 -11.67 17.93 -10.12
C ASN A 138 -10.58 16.85 -10.26
N LEU A 139 -10.33 16.34 -11.48
CA LEU A 139 -9.39 15.23 -11.70
C LEU A 139 -7.98 15.52 -11.16
N THR A 140 -7.45 16.73 -11.34
CA THR A 140 -6.12 17.10 -10.81
C THR A 140 -6.08 17.01 -9.29
N ILE A 141 -7.14 17.47 -8.61
CA ILE A 141 -7.21 17.42 -7.15
C ILE A 141 -7.29 15.96 -6.68
N LYS A 142 -8.11 15.13 -7.33
CA LYS A 142 -8.21 13.70 -7.01
C LYS A 142 -6.85 13.00 -7.13
N LEU A 143 -6.18 13.17 -8.26
CA LEU A 143 -4.89 12.54 -8.52
C LEU A 143 -3.82 13.09 -7.57
N GLY A 144 -3.79 14.39 -7.31
CA GLY A 144 -2.83 15.02 -6.41
C GLY A 144 -2.98 14.54 -4.96
N VAL A 145 -4.20 14.53 -4.42
CA VAL A 145 -4.45 14.03 -3.05
C VAL A 145 -4.14 12.54 -2.95
N SER A 146 -4.50 11.74 -3.95
CA SER A 146 -4.20 10.31 -4.00
C SER A 146 -2.69 10.05 -4.05
N LEU A 147 -1.93 10.87 -4.79
CA LEU A 147 -0.48 10.79 -4.87
C LEU A 147 0.19 11.16 -3.54
N ILE A 148 -0.25 12.25 -2.91
CA ILE A 148 0.26 12.66 -1.59
C ILE A 148 0.01 11.57 -0.55
N PHE A 149 -1.19 10.98 -0.54
CA PHE A 149 -1.51 9.87 0.35
C PHE A 149 -0.64 8.64 0.09
N ALA A 150 -0.44 8.30 -1.19
CA ALA A 150 0.38 7.16 -1.57
C ALA A 150 1.86 7.33 -1.20
N TRP A 151 2.38 8.55 -1.15
CA TRP A 151 3.77 8.85 -0.77
C TRP A 151 4.03 8.94 0.74
N ILE A 152 3.00 8.74 1.57
CA ILE A 152 3.20 8.70 3.03
C ILE A 152 4.14 7.53 3.36
N PRO A 153 5.20 7.74 4.16
CA PRO A 153 6.04 6.66 4.63
C PRO A 153 5.21 5.63 5.40
N ILE A 154 5.22 4.38 4.92
CA ILE A 154 4.53 3.26 5.55
C ILE A 154 5.52 2.17 5.97
N PHE A 155 5.13 1.42 6.98
CA PHE A 155 5.76 0.15 7.30
C PHE A 155 5.28 -0.89 6.30
N SER A 156 6.04 -1.08 5.21
CA SER A 156 5.73 -2.07 4.17
C SER A 156 5.46 -3.46 4.78
N ILE A 157 6.11 -3.79 5.89
CA ILE A 157 5.94 -5.07 6.56
C ILE A 157 4.49 -5.41 6.96
N PHE A 158 3.67 -4.40 7.24
CA PHE A 158 2.25 -4.56 7.56
C PHE A 158 1.34 -4.51 6.32
N GLY A 159 1.93 -4.57 5.12
CA GLY A 159 1.23 -4.68 3.84
C GLY A 159 0.25 -3.53 3.61
N LEU A 160 -1.01 -3.89 3.35
CA LEU A 160 -2.07 -2.97 2.95
C LEU A 160 -2.80 -2.29 4.12
N THR A 161 -2.43 -2.56 5.37
CA THR A 161 -3.21 -2.13 6.55
C THR A 161 -3.49 -0.63 6.59
N VAL A 162 -2.48 0.21 6.36
CA VAL A 162 -2.64 1.68 6.33
C VAL A 162 -3.14 2.16 4.98
N THR A 163 -2.63 1.61 3.89
CA THR A 163 -2.92 2.10 2.54
C THR A 163 -4.31 1.69 2.04
N ALA A 164 -4.92 0.65 2.59
CA ALA A 164 -6.29 0.23 2.29
C ALA A 164 -7.37 0.94 3.14
N GLN A 165 -7.00 1.74 4.14
CA GLN A 165 -7.98 2.47 4.97
C GLN A 165 -9.00 3.29 4.15
N PRO A 166 -8.61 4.02 3.09
CA PRO A 166 -9.57 4.74 2.24
C PRO A 166 -10.56 3.81 1.53
N LEU A 167 -10.13 2.58 1.19
CA LEU A 167 -11.00 1.59 0.55
C LEU A 167 -12.02 1.02 1.54
N VAL A 168 -11.60 0.77 2.79
CA VAL A 168 -12.53 0.37 3.86
C VAL A 168 -13.59 1.45 4.08
N LEU A 169 -13.19 2.72 4.10
CA LEU A 169 -14.14 3.83 4.20
C LEU A 169 -15.05 3.93 2.96
N TYR A 170 -14.52 3.70 1.76
CA TYR A 170 -15.29 3.64 0.52
C TYR A 170 -16.41 2.59 0.61
N SER A 171 -16.06 1.36 1.00
CA SER A 171 -17.00 0.26 1.24
C SER A 171 -18.06 0.63 2.27
N PHE A 172 -17.63 1.16 3.42
CA PHE A 172 -18.53 1.60 4.48
C PHE A 172 -19.53 2.66 4.00
N LEU A 173 -19.08 3.67 3.25
CA LEU A 173 -19.95 4.72 2.73
C LEU A 173 -20.90 4.19 1.65
N ASN A 174 -20.48 3.24 0.82
CA ASN A 174 -21.36 2.56 -0.13
C ASN A 174 -22.47 1.79 0.59
N LEU A 175 -22.13 1.06 1.67
CA LEU A 175 -23.10 0.36 2.52
C LEU A 175 -24.07 1.35 3.18
N TYR A 176 -23.56 2.41 3.80
CA TYR A 176 -24.37 3.43 4.46
C TYR A 176 -25.35 4.11 3.50
N GLN A 177 -24.93 4.37 2.26
CA GLN A 177 -25.77 4.97 1.23
C GLN A 177 -26.71 3.97 0.51
N ARG A 178 -26.72 2.69 0.92
CA ARG A 178 -27.47 1.59 0.27
C ARG A 178 -27.13 1.42 -1.22
N ARG A 179 -25.86 1.62 -1.58
CA ARG A 179 -25.33 1.47 -2.94
C ARG A 179 -24.28 0.36 -3.05
N ALA A 180 -24.03 -0.35 -1.95
CA ALA A 180 -23.05 -1.42 -1.89
C ALA A 180 -23.35 -2.53 -2.89
N GLN A 181 -22.29 -3.01 -3.50
CA GLN A 181 -22.25 -4.19 -4.35
C GLN A 181 -21.57 -5.33 -3.58
N TRP A 182 -21.63 -6.56 -4.10
CA TRP A 182 -21.03 -7.73 -3.41
C TRP A 182 -19.50 -7.69 -3.36
N TRP A 183 -18.87 -6.86 -4.18
CA TRP A 183 -17.42 -6.64 -4.22
C TRP A 183 -16.97 -5.38 -3.45
N ASP A 184 -17.92 -4.68 -2.81
CA ASP A 184 -17.62 -3.55 -1.90
C ASP A 184 -17.36 -4.06 -0.46
#